data_AF-F0SKS5-F1
#
_entry.id   AF-F0SKS5-F1
#
_cell.length_a   1.000
_cell.length_b   1.000
_cell.length_c   1.000
_cell.angle_alpha   90.00
_cell.angle_beta   90.00
_cell.angle_gamma   90.00
#
_symmetry.space_group_name_H-M   'P 1'
#
loop_
_entity.id
_entity.type
_entity.pdbx_description
1 polymer ?
#
loop_
_entity_poly.entity_id
_entity_poly.type
_entity_poly.pdbx_seq_one_letter_code
_entity_poly.pdbx_strand_id
1 'polypeptide(L)'
;MRDNFRTKIKQLLARRVGFRCSNPKCRKATSGPDSTGTMSVSIGVAAHIAAASDGGPRFDGELTPEERMSAVNGIWLCQTCAKLIDSDLTKYTREVLIDWKETAEHLAAADLQGITASKSTDSDTSITFRAEDWSMWKNRGNLPGDSVVIIDGWKRGDVRYSVRFRLRNNLAHEEVLHRFRMEFMDGPNLVLSDEYAFDGDDVILPPRKWVTIDVCCGLHDFNVFQRAKFVLCKAEVLGEGEILRWPVAEIDHASVNFHAD
;
A
#
# COMPACT_ATOMS: atom_id res chain seq x y z
N MET A 1 12.74 3.43 35.07
CA MET A 1 11.86 4.62 34.87
C MET A 1 11.22 4.47 33.49
N ARG A 2 9.98 4.94 33.26
CA ARG A 2 9.29 4.77 31.96
C ARG A 2 9.05 6.12 31.31
N ASP A 3 9.56 6.29 30.10
CA ASP A 3 9.53 7.51 29.31
C ASP A 3 8.18 7.65 28.59
N ASN A 4 7.16 8.06 29.33
CA ASN A 4 5.80 8.16 28.79
C ASN A 4 5.61 9.39 27.90
N PHE A 5 4.88 9.22 26.79
CA PHE A 5 4.42 10.34 25.97
C PHE A 5 3.66 11.40 26.78
N ARG A 6 4.02 12.67 26.59
CA ARG A 6 3.25 13.81 27.09
C ARG A 6 1.89 13.88 26.38
N THR A 7 0.89 14.48 27.04
CA THR A 7 -0.47 14.62 26.48
C THR A 7 -0.49 15.25 25.09
N LYS A 8 0.34 16.28 24.86
CA LYS A 8 0.47 16.95 23.55
C LYS A 8 0.92 15.98 22.44
N ILE A 9 1.83 15.05 22.74
CA ILE A 9 2.32 14.06 21.78
C ILE A 9 1.24 13.00 21.51
N LYS A 10 0.52 12.54 22.54
CA LYS A 10 -0.60 11.61 22.35
C LYS A 10 -1.67 12.19 21.43
N GLN A 11 -2.06 13.45 21.66
CA GLN A 11 -3.02 14.16 20.82
C GLN A 11 -2.51 14.37 19.40
N LEU A 12 -1.23 14.71 19.23
CA LEU A 12 -0.60 14.84 17.92
C LEU A 12 -0.69 13.52 17.13
N LEU A 13 -0.28 12.40 17.73
CA LEU A 13 -0.34 11.07 17.11
C LEU A 13 -1.77 10.72 16.70
N ALA A 14 -2.76 10.95 17.57
CA ALA A 14 -4.16 10.69 17.26
C ALA A 14 -4.66 11.52 16.08
N ARG A 15 -4.34 12.82 16.05
CA ARG A 15 -4.76 13.74 14.98
C ARG A 15 -4.14 13.41 13.64
N ARG A 16 -2.85 13.02 13.61
CA ARG A 16 -2.11 12.69 12.37
C ARG A 16 -2.74 11.53 11.59
N VAL A 17 -3.47 10.65 12.26
CA VAL A 17 -4.16 9.51 11.64
C VAL A 17 -5.69 9.64 11.67
N GLY A 18 -6.21 10.85 11.89
CA GLY A 18 -7.66 11.12 11.90
C GLY A 18 -8.42 10.36 13.01
N PHE A 19 -7.78 10.13 14.17
CA PHE A 19 -8.30 9.32 15.27
C PHE A 19 -8.68 7.88 14.86
N ARG A 20 -8.04 7.32 13.84
CA ARG A 20 -8.20 5.91 13.44
C ARG A 20 -7.03 5.04 13.88
N CYS A 21 -7.29 3.76 14.12
CA CYS A 21 -6.24 2.79 14.44
C CYS A 21 -5.23 2.69 13.28
N SER A 22 -3.93 2.74 13.56
CA SER A 22 -2.89 2.67 12.52
C SER A 22 -2.69 1.26 11.94
N ASN A 23 -3.22 0.21 12.56
CA ASN A 23 -3.19 -1.13 11.97
C ASN A 23 -4.00 -1.15 10.65
N PRO A 24 -3.37 -1.48 9.50
CA PRO A 24 -4.01 -1.45 8.18
C PRO A 24 -5.26 -2.32 8.07
N LYS A 25 -5.29 -3.46 8.77
CA LYS A 25 -6.45 -4.37 8.77
C LYS A 25 -7.56 -3.93 9.75
N CYS A 26 -7.27 -3.01 10.68
CA CYS A 26 -8.23 -2.58 11.70
C CYS A 26 -8.91 -1.26 11.35
N ARG A 27 -8.14 -0.17 11.17
CA ARG A 27 -8.58 1.20 10.79
C ARG A 27 -9.83 1.79 11.51
N LYS A 28 -10.32 1.16 12.58
CA LYS A 28 -11.52 1.61 13.29
C LYS A 28 -11.32 3.00 13.92
N ALA A 29 -12.40 3.77 13.98
CA ALA A 29 -12.42 5.00 14.75
C ALA A 29 -12.10 4.69 16.22
N THR A 30 -11.27 5.52 16.83
CA THR A 30 -10.80 5.35 18.21
C THR A 30 -11.36 6.38 19.17
N SER A 31 -12.10 7.37 18.65
CA SER A 31 -12.78 8.39 19.43
C SER A 31 -14.22 8.54 18.96
N GLY A 32 -15.13 8.82 19.89
CA GLY A 32 -16.55 9.06 19.62
C GLY A 32 -17.21 9.87 20.75
N PRO A 33 -18.49 10.25 20.59
CA PRO A 33 -19.22 10.96 21.63
C PRO A 33 -19.44 10.07 22.85
N ASP A 34 -19.54 10.69 24.03
CA ASP A 34 -20.08 10.04 25.21
C ASP A 34 -21.61 10.14 25.25
N SER A 35 -22.26 9.48 26.21
CA SER A 35 -23.72 9.52 26.35
C SER A 35 -24.25 10.84 26.92
N THR A 36 -23.39 11.69 27.50
CA THR A 36 -23.79 12.99 28.05
C THR A 36 -23.83 14.10 27.00
N GLY A 37 -23.19 13.89 25.84
CA GLY A 37 -23.15 14.85 24.73
C GLY A 37 -22.18 16.02 24.93
N THR A 38 -21.44 16.04 26.05
CA THR A 38 -20.48 17.12 26.37
C THR A 38 -19.03 16.66 26.34
N MET A 39 -18.80 15.35 26.29
CA MET A 39 -17.47 14.74 26.30
C MET A 39 -17.28 13.77 25.14
N SER A 40 -16.07 13.22 25.06
CA SER A 40 -15.72 12.16 24.12
C SER A 40 -15.20 10.93 24.87
N VAL A 41 -15.48 9.76 24.31
CA VAL A 41 -14.89 8.49 24.72
C VAL A 41 -13.79 8.15 23.72
N SER A 42 -12.62 7.75 24.23
CA SER A 42 -11.51 7.26 23.41
C SER A 42 -11.09 5.86 23.83
N ILE A 43 -10.98 4.96 22.85
CA ILE A 43 -10.36 3.64 22.97
C ILE A 43 -8.96 3.62 22.32
N GLY A 44 -8.46 4.78 21.89
CA GLY A 44 -7.15 4.95 21.27
C GLY A 44 -6.06 5.21 22.31
N VAL A 45 -4.88 4.66 22.05
CA VAL A 45 -3.68 4.81 22.88
C VAL A 45 -2.48 5.09 21.99
N ALA A 46 -1.55 5.92 22.49
CA ALA A 46 -0.24 6.07 21.90
C ALA A 46 0.66 4.93 22.38
N ALA A 47 1.02 4.03 21.48
CA ALA A 47 1.98 2.97 21.72
C ALA A 47 3.37 3.40 21.26
N HIS A 48 4.40 2.84 21.89
CA HIS A 48 5.78 3.09 21.48
C HIS A 48 6.18 2.05 20.43
N ILE A 49 6.86 2.50 19.39
CA ILE A 49 7.43 1.62 18.35
C ILE A 49 8.63 0.88 18.96
N ALA A 50 9.59 1.61 19.52
CA ALA A 50 10.66 1.09 20.39
C ALA A 50 10.36 1.42 21.86
N ALA A 51 10.62 0.48 22.77
CA ALA A 51 10.16 0.58 24.16
C ALA A 51 10.53 1.88 24.88
N ALA A 52 9.60 2.35 25.72
CA ALA A 52 9.75 3.50 26.61
C ALA A 52 10.65 3.26 27.83
N SER A 53 11.20 2.07 27.96
CA SER A 53 12.01 1.65 29.11
C SER A 53 12.91 0.49 28.72
N ASP A 54 14.06 0.42 29.36
CA ASP A 54 15.00 -0.70 29.24
C ASP A 54 14.28 -2.04 29.46
N GLY A 55 14.60 -3.02 28.61
CA GLY A 55 14.02 -4.36 28.66
C GLY A 55 12.57 -4.48 28.18
N GLY A 56 11.96 -3.41 27.67
CA GLY A 56 10.64 -3.47 27.06
C GLY A 56 10.61 -4.00 25.62
N PRO A 57 9.42 -4.19 25.02
CA PRO A 57 9.23 -4.57 23.63
C PRO A 57 10.03 -3.72 22.63
N ARG A 58 10.88 -4.35 21.82
CA ARG A 58 11.69 -3.66 20.79
C ARG A 58 12.54 -2.52 21.38
N PHE A 59 13.07 -2.69 22.60
CA PHE A 59 13.93 -1.69 23.21
C PHE A 59 15.15 -1.39 22.34
N ASP A 60 15.46 -0.10 22.23
CA ASP A 60 16.60 0.42 21.48
C ASP A 60 17.42 1.32 22.43
N GLY A 61 18.62 0.85 22.77
CA GLY A 61 19.50 1.49 23.73
C GLY A 61 20.15 2.78 23.20
N GLU A 62 20.12 2.97 21.88
CA GLU A 62 20.69 4.17 21.23
C GLU A 62 19.73 5.36 21.31
N LEU A 63 18.44 5.14 21.59
CA LEU A 63 17.48 6.23 21.72
C LEU A 63 17.64 6.98 23.04
N THR A 64 17.76 8.30 22.95
CA THR A 64 17.68 9.20 24.10
C THR A 64 16.27 9.19 24.72
N PRO A 65 16.09 9.57 25.99
CA PRO A 65 14.77 9.74 26.61
C PRO A 65 13.84 10.67 25.79
N GLU A 66 14.39 11.75 25.25
CA GLU A 66 13.68 12.71 24.39
C GLU A 66 13.16 12.04 23.11
N GLU A 67 13.98 11.22 22.46
CA GLU A 67 13.61 10.48 21.26
C GLU A 67 12.58 9.40 21.57
N ARG A 68 12.71 8.70 22.70
CA ARG A 68 11.72 7.70 23.16
C ARG A 68 10.34 8.33 23.37
N MET A 69 10.28 9.55 23.90
CA MET A 69 9.05 10.33 24.09
C MET A 69 8.59 11.11 22.86
N SER A 70 9.33 11.06 21.75
CA SER A 70 9.01 11.84 20.55
C SER A 70 7.83 11.26 19.78
N ALA A 71 7.15 12.10 19.01
CA ALA A 71 6.11 11.62 18.10
C ALA A 71 6.67 10.67 17.03
N VAL A 72 7.97 10.72 16.70
CA VAL A 72 8.61 9.82 15.72
C VAL A 72 8.54 8.37 16.21
N ASN A 73 8.85 8.14 17.49
CA ASN A 73 8.79 6.82 18.12
C ASN A 73 7.36 6.37 18.54
N GLY A 74 6.33 7.17 18.25
CA GLY A 74 4.96 6.86 18.63
C GLY A 74 4.09 6.39 17.47
N ILE A 75 3.17 5.47 17.75
CA ILE A 75 2.10 5.03 16.83
C ILE A 75 0.75 5.08 17.55
N TRP A 76 -0.31 5.51 16.85
CA TRP A 76 -1.66 5.55 17.42
C TRP A 76 -2.45 4.27 17.10
N LEU A 77 -2.87 3.53 18.13
CA LEU A 77 -3.58 2.26 17.97
C LEU A 77 -4.80 2.21 18.89
N CYS A 78 -5.79 1.37 18.57
CA CYS A 78 -6.78 1.00 19.58
C CYS A 78 -6.14 0.12 20.66
N GLN A 79 -6.72 0.09 21.87
CA GLN A 79 -6.22 -0.72 22.99
C GLN A 79 -5.95 -2.19 22.62
N THR A 80 -6.82 -2.81 21.82
CA THR A 80 -6.66 -4.19 21.36
C THR A 80 -5.42 -4.37 20.47
N CYS A 81 -5.23 -3.50 19.47
CA CYS A 81 -4.08 -3.57 18.57
C CYS A 81 -2.78 -3.20 19.28
N ALA A 82 -2.83 -2.27 20.24
CA ALA A 82 -1.67 -1.94 21.06
C ALA A 82 -1.20 -3.16 21.88
N LYS A 83 -2.14 -3.89 22.51
CA LYS A 83 -1.79 -5.14 23.21
C LYS A 83 -1.26 -6.22 22.25
N LEU A 84 -1.86 -6.34 21.06
CA LEU A 84 -1.47 -7.33 20.04
C LEU A 84 0.00 -7.17 19.63
N ILE A 85 0.43 -5.95 19.31
CA ILE A 85 1.81 -5.69 18.85
C ILE A 85 2.86 -5.95 19.91
N ASP A 86 2.50 -5.82 21.19
CA ASP A 86 3.39 -6.09 22.32
C ASP A 86 3.41 -7.57 22.71
N SER A 87 2.43 -8.36 22.25
CA SER A 87 2.33 -9.79 22.57
C SER A 87 3.10 -10.70 21.59
N ASP A 88 3.41 -10.21 20.39
CA ASP A 88 4.09 -10.97 19.34
C ASP A 88 5.17 -10.12 18.66
N LEU A 89 6.35 -10.08 19.29
CA LEU A 89 7.46 -9.21 18.87
C LEU A 89 8.13 -9.68 17.57
N THR A 90 8.05 -10.99 17.28
CA THR A 90 8.61 -11.57 16.05
C THR A 90 7.80 -11.15 14.84
N LYS A 91 6.47 -11.12 14.97
CA LYS A 91 5.57 -10.69 13.89
C LYS A 91 5.47 -9.18 13.74
N TYR A 92 5.44 -8.45 14.86
CA TYR A 92 5.29 -6.99 14.88
C TYR A 92 6.62 -6.34 15.26
N THR A 93 7.56 -6.38 14.30
CA THR A 93 8.87 -5.75 14.43
C THR A 93 8.76 -4.22 14.38
N ARG A 94 9.87 -3.53 14.69
CA ARG A 94 9.96 -2.07 14.63
C ARG A 94 9.57 -1.54 13.24
N GLU A 95 10.06 -2.20 12.20
CA GLU A 95 9.88 -1.85 10.79
C GLU A 95 8.39 -1.97 10.40
N VAL A 96 7.72 -3.04 10.81
CA VAL A 96 6.27 -3.23 10.58
C VAL A 96 5.45 -2.10 11.23
N LEU A 97 5.82 -1.67 12.43
CA LEU A 97 5.09 -0.58 13.11
C LEU A 97 5.37 0.79 12.49
N ILE A 98 6.57 1.01 11.93
CA ILE A 98 6.86 2.22 11.14
C ILE A 98 5.99 2.25 9.88
N ASP A 99 5.92 1.14 9.14
CA ASP A 99 5.08 1.01 7.94
C ASP A 99 3.59 1.24 8.24
N TRP A 100 3.08 0.65 9.32
CA TRP A 100 1.69 0.88 9.76
C TRP A 100 1.40 2.35 10.05
N LYS A 101 2.34 3.03 10.69
CA LYS A 101 2.22 4.45 11.00
C LYS A 101 2.19 5.28 9.72
N GLU A 102 3.17 5.11 8.84
CA GLU A 102 3.28 5.86 7.58
C GLU A 102 2.04 5.65 6.72
N THR A 103 1.62 4.40 6.53
CA THR A 103 0.39 4.05 5.81
C THR A 103 -0.83 4.73 6.43
N ALA A 104 -0.97 4.72 7.75
CA ALA A 104 -2.12 5.33 8.42
C ALA A 104 -2.15 6.86 8.29
N GLU A 105 -0.99 7.51 8.29
CA GLU A 105 -0.86 8.96 8.08
C GLU A 105 -1.14 9.33 6.62
N HIS A 106 -0.64 8.54 5.66
CA HIS A 106 -0.97 8.70 4.24
C HIS A 106 -2.47 8.54 3.98
N LEU A 107 -3.10 7.51 4.55
CA LEU A 107 -4.55 7.32 4.44
C LEU A 107 -5.30 8.49 5.07
N ALA A 108 -4.90 8.97 6.25
CA ALA A 108 -5.56 10.12 6.87
C ALA A 108 -5.39 11.42 6.06
N ALA A 109 -4.24 11.62 5.40
CA ALA A 109 -4.05 12.73 4.47
C ALA A 109 -4.97 12.59 3.25
N ALA A 110 -5.09 11.38 2.70
CA ALA A 110 -6.02 11.07 1.62
C ALA A 110 -7.49 11.31 2.03
N ASP A 111 -7.90 10.88 3.24
CA ASP A 111 -9.24 11.12 3.78
C ASP A 111 -9.57 12.63 3.84
N LEU A 112 -8.60 13.48 4.23
CA LEU A 112 -8.75 14.94 4.26
C LEU A 112 -8.86 15.56 2.87
N GLN A 113 -8.23 14.94 1.88
CA GLN A 113 -8.30 15.33 0.47
C GLN A 113 -9.53 14.74 -0.24
N GLY A 114 -10.35 13.94 0.46
CA GLY A 114 -11.50 13.25 -0.11
C GLY A 114 -11.16 12.00 -0.93
N ILE A 115 -9.90 11.56 -0.91
CA ILE A 115 -9.34 10.46 -1.73
C ILE A 115 -9.59 9.08 -1.09
N THR A 116 -10.42 8.97 -0.05
CA THR A 116 -10.75 7.69 0.60
C THR A 116 -11.15 6.61 -0.41
N ALA A 117 -10.55 5.43 -0.27
CA ALA A 117 -11.07 4.16 -0.78
C ALA A 117 -12.48 3.93 -0.21
N SER A 118 -13.48 4.50 -0.88
CA SER A 118 -14.87 4.14 -0.68
C SER A 118 -15.00 2.67 -1.08
N LYS A 119 -15.63 1.88 -0.21
CA LYS A 119 -16.31 0.68 -0.69
C LYS A 119 -17.16 1.12 -1.86
N SER A 120 -16.82 0.63 -3.04
CA SER A 120 -17.48 0.81 -4.32
C SER A 120 -18.98 1.13 -4.18
N THR A 121 -19.28 2.43 -4.20
CA THR A 121 -20.41 2.94 -4.97
C THR A 121 -19.78 3.74 -6.09
N ASP A 122 -20.03 3.27 -7.31
CA ASP A 122 -19.29 3.51 -8.57
C ASP A 122 -19.42 4.95 -9.11
N SER A 123 -19.23 6.00 -8.28
CA SER A 123 -19.61 7.37 -8.67
C SER A 123 -18.73 8.54 -8.27
N ASP A 124 -17.53 8.39 -7.68
CA ASP A 124 -16.77 9.58 -7.22
C ASP A 124 -15.23 9.55 -7.38
N THR A 125 -14.67 8.59 -8.11
CA THR A 125 -13.27 8.71 -8.57
C THR A 125 -13.25 9.23 -10.01
N SER A 126 -12.30 10.11 -10.35
CA SER A 126 -12.06 10.57 -11.74
C SER A 126 -11.86 9.39 -12.68
N ILE A 127 -11.17 8.36 -12.22
CA ILE A 127 -10.96 7.10 -12.92
C ILE A 127 -11.34 5.92 -12.02
N THR A 128 -12.23 5.04 -12.49
CA THR A 128 -12.46 3.72 -11.88
C THR A 128 -11.42 2.75 -12.41
N PHE A 129 -10.72 2.04 -11.52
CA PHE A 129 -9.69 1.06 -11.89
C PHE A 129 -10.06 -0.33 -11.36
N ARG A 130 -9.84 -1.36 -12.19
CA ARG A 130 -9.90 -2.78 -11.79
C ARG A 130 -8.73 -3.53 -12.38
N ALA A 131 -8.09 -4.36 -11.55
CA ALA A 131 -7.16 -5.38 -11.98
C ALA A 131 -7.85 -6.75 -11.93
N GLU A 132 -7.81 -7.45 -13.06
CA GLU A 132 -8.46 -8.75 -13.27
C GLU A 132 -7.40 -9.73 -13.80
N ASP A 133 -7.63 -11.03 -13.58
CA ASP A 133 -6.79 -12.11 -14.13
C ASP A 133 -5.28 -12.00 -13.83
N TRP A 134 -4.90 -11.46 -12.66
CA TRP A 134 -3.50 -11.40 -12.21
C TRP A 134 -2.91 -12.82 -12.10
N SER A 135 -1.73 -13.02 -12.68
CA SER A 135 -1.00 -14.28 -12.61
C SER A 135 0.50 -14.06 -12.75
N MET A 136 1.31 -14.92 -12.11
CA MET A 136 2.77 -14.96 -12.27
C MET A 136 3.27 -16.39 -12.48
N TRP A 137 4.35 -16.57 -13.23
CA TRP A 137 4.97 -17.88 -13.47
C TRP A 137 6.46 -17.80 -13.80
N LYS A 138 7.22 -18.84 -13.45
CA LYS A 138 8.63 -19.03 -13.87
C LYS A 138 8.65 -19.76 -15.22
N ASN A 139 9.42 -19.27 -16.20
CA ASN A 139 9.80 -19.97 -17.45
C ASN A 139 8.75 -20.94 -18.06
N ARG A 140 7.46 -20.58 -18.11
CA ARG A 140 6.38 -21.51 -18.51
C ARG A 140 6.51 -22.02 -19.95
N GLY A 141 7.26 -21.33 -20.82
CA GLY A 141 7.28 -21.61 -22.25
C GLY A 141 5.87 -21.54 -22.86
N ASN A 142 5.65 -22.20 -24.00
CA ASN A 142 4.31 -22.44 -24.56
C ASN A 142 3.97 -23.93 -24.37
N LEU A 143 2.80 -24.26 -23.81
CA LEU A 143 2.31 -25.64 -23.70
C LEU A 143 1.43 -26.03 -24.90
N PRO A 144 1.24 -27.33 -25.18
CA PRO A 144 0.31 -27.78 -26.21
C PRO A 144 -1.13 -27.31 -25.92
N GLY A 145 -1.68 -26.48 -26.82
CA GLY A 145 -3.02 -25.89 -26.68
C GLY A 145 -3.02 -24.41 -26.26
N ASP A 146 -1.87 -23.85 -25.87
CA ASP A 146 -1.74 -22.41 -25.69
C ASP A 146 -1.89 -21.69 -27.03
N SER A 147 -2.66 -20.60 -27.07
CA SER A 147 -2.64 -19.70 -28.21
C SER A 147 -1.22 -19.16 -28.38
N VAL A 148 -0.55 -19.53 -29.48
CA VAL A 148 0.76 -18.97 -29.82
C VAL A 148 0.54 -17.51 -30.25
N VAL A 149 0.61 -16.60 -29.28
CA VAL A 149 0.61 -15.17 -29.58
C VAL A 149 2.07 -14.75 -29.72
N ILE A 150 2.49 -14.46 -30.94
CA ILE A 150 3.78 -13.82 -31.20
C ILE A 150 3.61 -12.34 -30.86
N ILE A 151 3.85 -12.00 -29.59
CA ILE A 151 3.83 -10.62 -29.12
C ILE A 151 5.29 -10.14 -29.11
N ASP A 152 5.64 -9.16 -29.95
CA ASP A 152 6.97 -8.54 -30.02
C ASP A 152 7.44 -7.93 -28.68
N GLY A 153 6.54 -7.82 -27.71
CA GLY A 153 6.77 -7.36 -26.34
C GLY A 153 7.20 -8.45 -25.33
N TRP A 154 7.39 -9.72 -25.75
CA TRP A 154 8.01 -10.77 -24.90
C TRP A 154 9.51 -10.52 -24.68
N LYS A 155 9.85 -9.35 -24.15
CA LYS A 155 11.23 -8.98 -23.87
C LYS A 155 11.56 -9.50 -22.48
N ARG A 156 12.32 -10.60 -22.47
CA ARG A 156 13.33 -11.06 -21.48
C ARG A 156 12.86 -11.30 -20.02
N GLY A 157 13.46 -12.28 -19.34
CA GLY A 157 13.28 -12.52 -17.90
C GLY A 157 12.69 -13.88 -17.53
N ASP A 158 13.13 -14.41 -16.39
CA ASP A 158 12.86 -15.78 -15.94
C ASP A 158 11.52 -15.91 -15.19
N VAL A 159 10.95 -14.79 -14.74
CA VAL A 159 9.62 -14.71 -14.13
C VAL A 159 8.75 -13.80 -14.98
N ARG A 160 7.53 -14.24 -15.26
CA ARG A 160 6.55 -13.50 -16.06
C ARG A 160 5.32 -13.21 -15.24
N TYR A 161 4.63 -12.15 -15.61
CA TYR A 161 3.36 -11.79 -15.04
C TYR A 161 2.38 -11.34 -16.12
N SER A 162 1.10 -11.56 -15.87
CA SER A 162 0.01 -11.02 -16.68
C SER A 162 -1.10 -10.47 -15.82
N VAL A 163 -1.80 -9.47 -16.35
CA VAL A 163 -2.97 -8.86 -15.73
C VAL A 163 -3.78 -8.09 -16.75
N ARG A 164 -5.10 -8.09 -16.58
CA ARG A 164 -6.01 -7.25 -17.33
C ARG A 164 -6.41 -6.04 -16.50
N PHE A 165 -6.12 -4.85 -16.99
CA PHE A 165 -6.63 -3.62 -16.42
C PHE A 165 -7.88 -3.15 -17.12
N ARG A 166 -8.87 -2.75 -16.31
CA ARG A 166 -10.07 -2.06 -16.78
C ARG A 166 -10.12 -0.70 -16.14
N LEU A 167 -9.98 0.33 -16.97
CA LEU A 167 -10.04 1.72 -16.56
C LEU A 167 -11.31 2.35 -17.11
N ARG A 168 -12.04 3.08 -16.29
CA ARG A 168 -13.16 3.92 -16.73
C ARG A 168 -12.85 5.35 -16.37
N ASN A 169 -12.77 6.22 -17.36
CA ASN A 169 -12.78 7.65 -17.11
C ASN A 169 -14.22 8.08 -16.80
N ASN A 170 -14.46 8.57 -15.58
CA ASN A 170 -15.77 9.05 -15.13
C ASN A 170 -15.97 10.55 -15.40
N LEU A 171 -14.93 11.25 -15.84
CA LEU A 171 -14.96 12.66 -16.19
C LEU A 171 -15.75 12.89 -17.49
N ALA A 172 -16.08 14.17 -17.70
CA ALA A 172 -16.79 14.62 -18.90
C ALA A 172 -15.84 14.87 -20.10
N HIS A 173 -14.53 14.91 -19.87
CA HIS A 173 -13.49 15.11 -20.88
C HIS A 173 -12.58 13.89 -20.99
N GLU A 174 -11.81 13.84 -22.07
CA GLU A 174 -10.77 12.83 -22.28
C GLU A 174 -9.62 13.05 -21.30
N GLU A 175 -9.12 11.95 -20.74
CA GLU A 175 -7.97 11.96 -19.85
C GLU A 175 -6.81 11.20 -20.48
N VAL A 176 -5.59 11.70 -20.32
CA VAL A 176 -4.38 11.05 -20.82
C VAL A 176 -3.51 10.65 -19.64
N LEU A 177 -3.31 9.34 -19.49
CA LEU A 177 -2.40 8.79 -18.48
C LEU A 177 -1.01 8.64 -19.10
N HIS A 178 -0.07 9.41 -18.59
CA HIS A 178 1.35 9.37 -18.93
C HIS A 178 2.11 8.51 -17.92
N ARG A 179 3.26 7.97 -18.34
CA ARG A 179 4.16 7.17 -17.47
C ARG A 179 3.41 6.09 -16.69
N PHE A 180 2.56 5.37 -17.39
CA PHE A 180 1.82 4.26 -16.82
C PHE A 180 2.81 3.12 -16.51
N ARG A 181 2.92 2.72 -15.25
CA ARG A 181 4.01 1.84 -14.75
C ARG A 181 3.48 0.79 -13.79
N MET A 182 4.15 -0.36 -13.79
CA MET A 182 4.01 -1.38 -12.77
C MET A 182 5.06 -1.17 -11.68
N GLU A 183 4.64 -0.92 -10.44
CA GLU A 183 5.54 -0.76 -9.30
C GLU A 183 5.49 -2.01 -8.41
N PHE A 184 6.61 -2.72 -8.32
CA PHE A 184 6.84 -3.86 -7.43
C PHE A 184 7.40 -3.34 -6.11
N MET A 185 6.76 -3.70 -5.01
CA MET A 185 6.98 -3.06 -3.71
C MET A 185 7.27 -4.09 -2.61
N ASP A 186 8.20 -3.76 -1.71
CA ASP A 186 8.42 -4.47 -0.44
C ASP A 186 8.11 -3.51 0.72
N GLY A 187 6.85 -3.54 1.18
CA GLY A 187 6.36 -2.47 2.05
C GLY A 187 6.43 -1.12 1.32
N PRO A 188 7.00 -0.07 1.94
CA PRO A 188 7.10 1.24 1.29
C PRO A 188 8.21 1.31 0.25
N ASN A 189 9.10 0.30 0.20
CA ASN A 189 10.27 0.33 -0.64
C ASN A 189 9.92 -0.11 -2.05
N LEU A 190 10.17 0.78 -3.02
CA LEU A 190 10.14 0.43 -4.42
C LEU A 190 11.26 -0.57 -4.72
N VAL A 191 10.88 -1.79 -5.13
CA VAL A 191 11.81 -2.83 -5.57
C VAL A 191 12.12 -2.63 -7.05
N LEU A 192 11.08 -2.41 -7.86
CA LEU A 192 11.19 -2.14 -9.29
C LEU A 192 10.02 -1.26 -9.75
N SER A 193 10.30 -0.26 -10.58
CA SER A 193 9.28 0.44 -11.37
C SER A 193 9.49 0.07 -12.84
N ASP A 194 8.56 -0.72 -13.38
CA ASP A 194 8.61 -1.24 -14.73
C ASP A 194 7.76 -0.37 -15.66
N GLU A 195 8.46 0.41 -16.49
CA GLU A 195 7.90 1.31 -17.50
C GLU A 195 7.64 0.62 -18.84
N TYR A 196 8.26 -0.55 -19.08
CA TYR A 196 8.13 -1.27 -20.34
C TYR A 196 6.88 -2.15 -20.40
N ALA A 197 6.18 -2.33 -19.26
CA ALA A 197 4.93 -3.08 -19.18
C ALA A 197 3.84 -2.55 -20.14
N PHE A 198 3.96 -1.31 -20.61
CA PHE A 198 2.99 -0.62 -21.47
C PHE A 198 3.61 0.00 -22.72
N ASP A 199 4.78 -0.50 -23.15
CA ASP A 199 5.53 0.00 -24.31
C ASP A 199 5.94 1.50 -24.27
N GLY A 200 5.77 2.16 -23.11
CA GLY A 200 6.07 3.58 -22.92
C GLY A 200 5.04 4.54 -23.50
N ASP A 201 3.92 4.03 -24.02
CA ASP A 201 2.87 4.82 -24.65
C ASP A 201 1.91 5.42 -23.62
N ASP A 202 1.36 6.59 -23.98
CA ASP A 202 0.28 7.20 -23.22
C ASP A 202 -1.02 6.42 -23.37
N VAL A 203 -1.75 6.27 -22.26
CA VAL A 203 -3.07 5.64 -22.27
C VAL A 203 -4.13 6.72 -22.34
N ILE A 204 -4.84 6.77 -23.48
CA ILE A 204 -5.96 7.68 -23.70
C ILE A 204 -7.23 7.05 -23.13
N LEU A 205 -7.91 7.76 -22.23
CA LEU A 205 -9.17 7.36 -21.63
C LEU A 205 -10.32 8.27 -22.09
N PRO A 206 -11.16 7.82 -23.03
CA PRO A 206 -12.31 8.60 -23.48
C PRO A 206 -13.36 8.79 -22.36
N PRO A 207 -14.10 9.91 -22.36
CA PRO A 207 -15.05 10.23 -21.30
C PRO A 207 -16.15 9.18 -21.19
N ARG A 208 -16.43 8.76 -19.96
CA ARG A 208 -17.47 7.78 -19.57
C ARG A 208 -17.34 6.40 -20.23
N LYS A 209 -16.20 6.08 -20.84
CA LYS A 209 -15.93 4.78 -21.48
C LYS A 209 -14.98 3.94 -20.66
N TRP A 210 -15.11 2.63 -20.83
CA TRP A 210 -14.13 1.66 -20.36
C TRP A 210 -13.05 1.47 -21.42
N VAL A 211 -11.80 1.44 -20.98
CA VAL A 211 -10.63 1.00 -21.73
C VAL A 211 -10.08 -0.24 -21.04
N THR A 212 -9.72 -1.24 -21.84
CA THR A 212 -9.13 -2.49 -21.36
C THR A 212 -7.70 -2.56 -21.86
N ILE A 213 -6.77 -2.92 -20.97
CA ILE A 213 -5.35 -3.05 -21.26
C ILE A 213 -4.92 -4.40 -20.73
N ASP A 214 -4.48 -5.28 -21.63
CA ASP A 214 -3.88 -6.55 -21.24
C ASP A 214 -2.37 -6.36 -21.15
N VAL A 215 -1.81 -6.56 -19.95
CA VAL A 215 -0.38 -6.47 -19.68
C VAL A 215 0.18 -7.87 -19.55
N CYS A 216 1.25 -8.15 -20.30
CA CYS A 216 2.01 -9.39 -20.24
C CYS A 216 3.50 -9.04 -20.33
N CYS A 217 4.23 -9.14 -19.22
CA CYS A 217 5.63 -8.70 -19.16
C CYS A 217 6.52 -9.67 -18.36
N GLY A 218 7.83 -9.57 -18.56
CA GLY A 218 8.86 -10.38 -17.92
C GLY A 218 9.71 -9.58 -16.93
N LEU A 219 9.90 -10.11 -15.73
CA LEU A 219 10.88 -9.62 -14.76
C LEU A 219 12.25 -10.22 -15.08
N HIS A 220 13.21 -9.38 -15.44
CA HIS A 220 14.59 -9.81 -15.74
C HIS A 220 15.38 -10.27 -14.52
N ASP A 221 15.04 -9.73 -13.35
CA ASP A 221 15.74 -10.02 -12.11
C ASP A 221 14.84 -10.81 -11.18
N PHE A 222 15.22 -12.08 -10.95
CA PHE A 222 14.53 -12.96 -10.03
C PHE A 222 14.45 -12.39 -8.61
N ASN A 223 15.44 -11.60 -8.20
CA ASN A 223 15.44 -10.97 -6.88
C ASN A 223 14.29 -9.96 -6.72
N VAL A 224 13.81 -9.34 -7.81
CA VAL A 224 12.63 -8.48 -7.77
C VAL A 224 11.42 -9.29 -7.35
N PHE A 225 11.21 -10.46 -7.96
CA PHE A 225 10.14 -11.37 -7.57
C PHE A 225 10.29 -11.86 -6.13
N GLN A 226 11.50 -12.18 -5.66
CA GLN A 226 11.70 -12.67 -4.29
C GLN A 226 11.47 -11.61 -3.22
N ARG A 227 11.73 -10.34 -3.54
CA ARG A 227 11.65 -9.22 -2.59
C ARG A 227 10.28 -8.57 -2.58
N ALA A 228 9.67 -8.40 -3.74
CA ALA A 228 8.40 -7.70 -3.84
C ALA A 228 7.27 -8.50 -3.21
N LYS A 229 6.46 -7.84 -2.37
CA LYS A 229 5.31 -8.43 -1.68
C LYS A 229 3.98 -8.01 -2.29
N PHE A 230 3.94 -6.87 -2.97
CA PHE A 230 2.76 -6.40 -3.68
C PHE A 230 3.12 -5.59 -4.91
N VAL A 231 2.13 -5.43 -5.78
CA VAL A 231 2.24 -4.74 -7.06
C VAL A 231 1.22 -3.62 -7.11
N LEU A 232 1.67 -2.44 -7.50
CA LEU A 232 0.85 -1.28 -7.75
C LEU A 232 0.92 -0.91 -9.24
N CYS A 233 -0.13 -0.27 -9.73
CA CYS A 233 -0.13 0.42 -11.00
C CYS A 233 -0.08 1.92 -10.73
N LYS A 234 0.87 2.63 -11.33
CA LYS A 234 1.03 4.08 -11.18
C LYS A 234 0.83 4.77 -12.52
N ALA A 235 0.15 5.91 -12.52
CA ALA A 235 0.03 6.82 -13.66
C ALA A 235 0.28 8.27 -13.24
N GLU A 236 0.74 9.08 -14.18
CA GLU A 236 0.74 10.54 -14.07
C GLU A 236 -0.33 11.08 -15.02
N VAL A 237 -1.26 11.91 -14.53
CA VAL A 237 -2.24 12.57 -15.39
C VAL A 237 -1.54 13.71 -16.14
N LEU A 238 -1.57 13.64 -17.47
CA LEU A 238 -0.91 14.64 -18.31
C LEU A 238 -1.61 15.99 -18.17
N GLY A 239 -0.85 17.04 -17.83
CA GLY A 239 -1.34 18.42 -17.73
C GLY A 239 -1.74 18.86 -16.32
N GLU A 240 -2.14 17.94 -15.44
CA GLU A 240 -2.56 18.27 -14.07
C GLU A 240 -1.49 17.95 -13.01
N GLY A 241 -0.52 17.08 -13.35
CA GLY A 241 0.52 16.65 -12.41
C GLY A 241 -0.01 15.77 -11.27
N GLU A 242 -1.27 15.33 -11.35
CA GLU A 242 -1.86 14.35 -10.45
C GLU A 242 -1.17 12.99 -10.65
N ILE A 243 -0.85 12.31 -9.55
CA ILE A 243 -0.27 10.97 -9.59
C ILE A 243 -1.28 9.99 -9.03
N LEU A 244 -1.72 9.08 -9.88
CA LEU A 244 -2.65 8.01 -9.54
C LEU A 244 -1.88 6.74 -9.19
N ARG A 245 -2.31 6.05 -8.15
CA ARG A 245 -1.76 4.76 -7.73
C ARG A 245 -2.87 3.80 -7.35
N TRP A 246 -2.89 2.63 -7.95
CA TRP A 246 -3.88 1.60 -7.72
C TRP A 246 -3.24 0.28 -7.29
N PRO A 247 -3.78 -0.42 -6.30
CA PRO A 247 -3.33 -1.77 -5.97
C PRO A 247 -3.68 -2.75 -7.10
N VAL A 248 -2.72 -3.59 -7.48
CA VAL A 248 -2.92 -4.65 -8.48
C VAL A 248 -3.09 -5.99 -7.77
N ALA A 249 -2.08 -6.43 -7.02
CA ALA A 249 -2.08 -7.73 -6.36
C ALA A 249 -1.08 -7.80 -5.21
N GLU A 250 -1.32 -8.72 -4.28
CA GLU A 250 -0.27 -9.27 -3.41
C GLU A 250 0.46 -10.40 -4.16
N ILE A 251 1.78 -10.49 -4.00
CA ILE A 251 2.58 -11.53 -4.65
C ILE A 251 2.54 -12.80 -3.81
N ASP A 252 1.92 -13.84 -4.35
CA ASP A 252 1.99 -15.18 -3.78
C ASP A 252 3.22 -15.93 -4.31
N HIS A 253 4.31 -15.89 -3.55
CA HIS A 253 5.54 -16.58 -3.93
C HIS A 253 5.40 -18.10 -4.00
N ALA A 254 4.39 -18.69 -3.34
CA ALA A 254 4.16 -20.14 -3.35
C ALA A 254 3.36 -20.59 -4.59
N SER A 255 2.61 -19.69 -5.23
CA SER A 255 1.84 -19.98 -6.45
C SER A 255 2.70 -20.20 -7.69
N VAL A 256 3.96 -19.73 -7.64
CA VAL A 256 4.93 -19.90 -8.71
C VAL A 256 5.70 -21.20 -8.48
N ASN A 257 5.34 -22.26 -9.19
CA ASN A 257 6.06 -23.54 -9.11
C ASN A 257 7.43 -23.44 -9.78
N PHE A 258 8.48 -23.58 -8.97
CA PHE A 258 9.86 -23.70 -9.42
C PHE A 258 10.14 -25.17 -9.75
N HIS A 259 10.16 -25.54 -11.03
CA HIS A 259 10.84 -26.79 -11.39
C HIS A 259 12.32 -26.61 -11.06
N ALA A 260 12.86 -27.54 -10.27
CA ALA A 260 14.28 -27.64 -10.01
C ALA A 260 14.99 -27.95 -11.33
N ASP A 261 16.06 -27.22 -11.62
CA ASP A 261 16.91 -27.45 -12.79
C ASP A 261 17.59 -28.83 -12.74
#